data_AF-A0A944EW95-F1
#
_entry.id   AF-A0A944EW95-F1
#
_cell.length_a   1.000
_cell.length_b   1.000
_cell.length_c   1.000
_cell.angle_alpha   90.00
_cell.angle_beta   90.00
_cell.angle_gamma   90.00
#
_symmetry.space_group_name_H-M   'P 1'
#
loop_
_entity.id
_entity.type
_entity.pdbx_description
1 polymer ?
#
loop_
_entity_poly.entity_id
_entity_poly.type
_entity_poly.pdbx_seq_one_letter_code
_entity_poly.pdbx_strand_id
1 'polypeptide(L)'
;MTSLTPTVSDKVEILALVETALSWDVDSPALPAVKDALDMARQFTDYGLIVADDLQTQIFSFPADSDLCISAQATLGEASRRLHLKPLAQSAAPRSAAHRAQNLARLVQALNRTISEVGREQARTRPMQAPQRE
;
A
#
# COMPACT_ATOMS: atom_id res chain seq x y z
N MET A 1 4.15 24.70 22.33
CA MET A 1 3.58 24.48 20.99
C MET A 1 4.12 23.14 20.50
N THR A 2 3.33 22.09 20.65
CA THR A 2 3.75 20.71 20.35
C THR A 2 3.51 20.43 18.87
N SER A 3 4.58 20.21 18.12
CA SER A 3 4.53 19.80 16.72
C SER A 3 3.87 18.42 16.62
N LEU A 4 2.65 18.36 16.09
CA LEU A 4 2.00 17.12 15.67
C LEU A 4 2.66 16.66 14.37
N THR A 5 3.77 15.93 14.48
CA THR A 5 4.19 15.06 13.37
C THR A 5 3.06 14.05 13.14
N PRO A 6 2.51 13.89 11.93
CA PRO A 6 1.57 12.82 11.66
C PRO A 6 2.32 11.51 11.88
N THR A 7 2.00 10.81 12.98
CA THR A 7 2.47 9.44 13.20
C THR A 7 1.92 8.61 12.05
N VAL A 8 2.80 8.14 11.18
CA VAL A 8 2.45 7.12 10.20
C VAL A 8 1.93 5.94 11.00
N SER A 9 0.66 5.57 10.81
CA SER A 9 0.04 4.44 11.50
C SER A 9 0.86 3.16 11.23
N ASP A 10 0.99 2.29 12.24
CA ASP A 10 1.72 1.03 12.09
C ASP A 10 1.08 0.19 10.98
N LYS A 11 1.88 -0.60 10.27
CA LYS A 11 1.43 -1.57 9.26
C LYS A 11 0.24 -2.40 9.74
N VAL A 12 0.25 -2.87 10.99
CA VAL A 12 -0.85 -3.69 11.54
C VAL A 12 -2.17 -2.90 11.54
N GLU A 13 -2.12 -1.63 11.96
CA GLU A 13 -3.28 -0.74 12.00
C GLU A 13 -3.78 -0.43 10.59
N ILE A 14 -2.85 -0.14 9.65
CA ILE A 14 -3.20 0.10 8.25
C ILE A 14 -3.87 -1.13 7.63
N LEU A 15 -3.38 -2.34 7.91
CA LEU A 15 -3.98 -3.56 7.36
C LEU A 15 -5.38 -3.84 7.93
N ALA A 16 -5.64 -3.55 9.20
CA ALA A 16 -6.98 -3.61 9.76
C ALA A 16 -7.93 -2.59 9.10
N LEU A 17 -7.44 -1.38 8.80
CA LEU A 17 -8.20 -0.37 8.06
C LEU A 17 -8.45 -0.81 6.61
N VAL A 18 -7.49 -1.46 5.96
CA VAL A 18 -7.65 -2.04 4.62
C VAL A 18 -8.80 -3.05 4.62
N GLU A 19 -8.81 -3.99 5.57
CA GLU A 19 -9.90 -4.97 5.70
C GLU A 19 -11.26 -4.29 5.90
N THR A 20 -11.30 -3.27 6.76
CA THR A 20 -12.51 -2.47 7.02
C THR A 20 -13.02 -1.78 5.74
N ALA A 21 -12.14 -1.13 4.98
CA ALA A 21 -12.53 -0.46 3.74
C ALA A 21 -13.03 -1.46 2.69
N LEU A 22 -12.35 -2.61 2.57
CA LEU A 22 -12.71 -3.67 1.62
C LEU A 22 -14.01 -4.40 1.99
N SER A 23 -14.44 -4.37 3.26
CA SER A 23 -15.71 -4.96 3.69
C SER A 23 -16.93 -4.08 3.39
N TRP A 24 -16.74 -2.82 2.97
CA TRP A 24 -17.86 -1.94 2.65
C TRP A 24 -18.61 -2.41 1.41
N ASP A 25 -19.93 -2.51 1.53
CA ASP A 25 -20.82 -2.58 0.38
C ASP A 25 -21.06 -1.14 -0.15
N VAL A 26 -20.39 -0.81 -1.25
CA VAL A 26 -20.46 0.51 -1.90
C VAL A 26 -21.75 0.76 -2.69
N ASP A 27 -22.53 -0.29 -2.90
CA ASP A 27 -23.84 -0.23 -3.55
C ASP A 27 -24.98 -0.12 -2.54
N SER A 28 -24.73 -0.50 -1.28
CA SER A 28 -25.65 -0.33 -0.16
C SER A 28 -25.93 1.15 0.16
N PRO A 29 -27.15 1.50 0.62
CA PRO A 29 -27.44 2.83 1.16
C PRO A 29 -26.70 3.14 2.47
N ALA A 30 -26.19 2.13 3.17
CA ALA A 30 -25.47 2.27 4.44
C ALA A 30 -23.95 2.49 4.21
N LEU A 31 -23.62 3.57 3.50
CA LEU A 31 -22.23 3.94 3.21
C LEU A 31 -21.51 4.50 4.46
N PRO A 32 -20.17 4.37 4.54
CA PRO A 32 -19.40 5.03 5.59
C PRO A 32 -19.56 6.55 5.50
N ALA A 33 -19.31 7.24 6.61
CA ALA A 33 -19.27 8.69 6.60
C ALA A 33 -18.16 9.18 5.64
N VAL A 34 -18.45 10.24 4.89
CA VAL A 34 -17.51 10.82 3.89
C VAL A 34 -16.15 11.08 4.53
N LYS A 35 -16.16 11.70 5.73
CA LYS A 35 -14.95 12.02 6.47
C LYS A 35 -14.10 10.78 6.74
N ASP A 36 -14.70 9.71 7.26
CA ASP A 36 -13.98 8.48 7.60
C ASP A 36 -13.37 7.82 6.35
N ALA A 37 -14.12 7.80 5.24
CA ALA A 37 -13.62 7.29 3.97
C ALA A 37 -12.46 8.13 3.41
N LEU A 38 -12.52 9.47 3.53
CA LEU A 38 -11.44 10.35 3.12
C LEU A 38 -10.20 10.22 4.04
N ASP A 39 -10.40 10.08 5.34
CA ASP A 39 -9.32 9.89 6.32
C ASP A 39 -8.61 8.55 6.10
N MET A 40 -9.35 7.47 5.82
CA MET A 40 -8.76 6.19 5.42
C MET A 40 -8.03 6.30 4.09
N ALA A 41 -8.61 6.96 3.07
CA ALA A 41 -7.96 7.17 1.79
C ALA A 41 -6.62 7.92 1.93
N ARG A 42 -6.55 8.91 2.82
CA ARG A 42 -5.31 9.62 3.14
C ARG A 42 -4.28 8.67 3.78
N GLN A 43 -4.67 7.92 4.80
CA GLN A 43 -3.77 6.96 5.47
C GLN A 43 -3.22 5.90 4.50
N PHE A 44 -4.06 5.36 3.61
CA PHE A 44 -3.61 4.42 2.58
C PHE A 44 -2.67 5.06 1.56
N THR A 45 -2.85 6.36 1.27
CA THR A 45 -1.95 7.08 0.37
C THR A 45 -0.58 7.24 1.01
N ASP A 46 -0.54 7.77 2.24
CA ASP A 46 0.70 8.03 2.98
C ASP A 46 1.49 6.73 3.18
N TYR A 47 0.81 5.66 3.65
CA TYR A 47 1.43 4.36 3.83
C TYR A 47 1.83 3.70 2.50
N GLY A 48 0.99 3.79 1.48
CA GLY A 48 1.26 3.22 0.15
C GLY A 48 2.51 3.83 -0.50
N LEU A 49 2.77 5.12 -0.30
CA LEU A 49 3.98 5.78 -0.79
C LEU A 49 5.24 5.21 -0.13
N ILE A 50 5.21 4.96 1.18
CA ILE A 50 6.34 4.37 1.92
C ILE A 50 6.64 2.96 1.37
N VAL A 51 5.62 2.10 1.26
CA VAL A 51 5.81 0.73 0.76
C VAL A 51 6.26 0.72 -0.70
N ALA A 52 5.79 1.66 -1.53
CA ALA A 52 6.23 1.78 -2.92
C ALA A 52 7.71 2.16 -3.02
N ASP A 53 8.20 3.08 -2.19
CA ASP A 53 9.61 3.47 -2.13
C ASP A 53 10.51 2.31 -1.66
N ASP A 54 10.09 1.59 -0.63
CA ASP A 54 10.77 0.38 -0.15
C ASP A 54 10.84 -0.69 -1.23
N LEU A 55 9.71 -0.95 -1.91
CA LEU A 55 9.65 -1.92 -3.01
C LEU A 55 10.56 -1.51 -4.16
N GLN A 56 10.57 -0.23 -4.54
CA GLN A 56 11.45 0.29 -5.58
C GLN A 56 12.92 0.04 -5.25
N THR A 57 13.31 0.25 -3.99
CA THR A 57 14.67 0.00 -3.52
C THR A 57 15.03 -1.48 -3.61
N GLN A 58 14.12 -2.37 -3.21
CA GLN A 58 14.39 -3.82 -3.17
C GLN A 58 14.48 -4.47 -4.56
N ILE A 59 13.70 -3.99 -5.54
CA ILE A 59 13.69 -4.58 -6.89
C ILE A 59 14.98 -4.32 -7.67
N PHE A 60 15.79 -3.31 -7.30
CA PHE A 60 17.11 -3.07 -7.91
C PHE A 60 18.09 -4.23 -7.72
N SER A 61 17.83 -5.13 -6.76
CA SER A 61 18.65 -6.32 -6.54
C SER A 61 18.34 -7.48 -7.49
N PHE A 62 17.34 -7.33 -8.37
CA PHE A 62 16.90 -8.37 -9.30
C PHE A 62 17.25 -8.03 -10.75
N PRO A 63 17.50 -9.04 -11.61
CA PRO A 63 17.57 -8.84 -13.05
C PRO A 63 16.29 -8.19 -13.58
N ALA A 64 16.44 -7.19 -14.46
CA ALA A 64 15.33 -6.40 -14.97
C ALA A 64 14.31 -7.22 -15.79
N ASP A 65 14.75 -8.33 -16.38
CA ASP A 65 13.96 -9.27 -17.18
C ASP A 65 13.34 -10.40 -16.35
N SER A 66 13.57 -10.44 -15.04
CA SER A 66 12.90 -11.42 -14.18
C SER A 66 11.41 -11.14 -14.04
N ASP A 67 10.59 -12.20 -14.05
CA ASP A 67 9.13 -12.09 -13.88
C ASP A 67 8.74 -11.31 -12.62
N LEU A 68 9.52 -11.48 -11.54
CA LEU A 68 9.33 -10.77 -10.28
C LEU A 68 9.57 -9.27 -10.43
N CYS A 69 10.65 -8.86 -11.11
CA CYS A 69 10.95 -7.44 -11.36
C CYS A 69 9.87 -6.81 -12.24
N ILE A 70 9.44 -7.50 -13.31
CA ILE A 70 8.38 -7.04 -14.21
C ILE A 70 7.05 -6.84 -13.45
N SER A 71 6.64 -7.83 -12.66
CA SER A 71 5.41 -7.76 -11.85
C SER A 71 5.47 -6.64 -10.81
N ALA A 72 6.62 -6.46 -10.16
CA ALA A 72 6.81 -5.40 -9.19
C ALA A 72 6.81 -4.01 -9.83
N GLN A 73 7.44 -3.84 -11.00
CA GLN A 73 7.39 -2.60 -11.77
C GLN A 73 5.97 -2.26 -12.22
N ALA A 74 5.16 -3.24 -12.64
CA ALA A 74 3.76 -3.02 -12.96
C ALA A 74 2.96 -2.53 -11.74
N THR A 75 3.22 -3.12 -10.56
CA THR A 75 2.62 -2.68 -9.30
C THR A 75 3.03 -1.25 -8.94
N LEU A 76 4.31 -0.90 -9.08
CA LEU A 76 4.84 0.45 -8.84
C LEU A 76 4.28 1.48 -9.83
N GLY A 77 4.12 1.12 -11.10
CA GLY A 77 3.50 1.98 -12.11
C GLY A 77 2.05 2.32 -11.72
N GLU A 78 1.29 1.34 -11.27
CA GLU A 78 -0.08 1.58 -10.80
C GLU A 78 -0.13 2.37 -9.48
N ALA A 79 0.83 2.15 -8.58
CA ALA A 79 0.99 2.92 -7.36
C ALA A 79 1.26 4.40 -7.67
N SER A 80 2.23 4.66 -8.55
CA SER A 80 2.56 6.01 -9.02
C SER A 80 1.33 6.71 -9.61
N ARG A 81 0.56 6.01 -10.44
CA ARG A 81 -0.65 6.59 -11.05
C ARG A 81 -1.74 6.91 -10.02
N ARG A 82 -1.96 6.05 -9.02
CA ARG A 82 -3.10 6.16 -8.10
C ARG A 82 -2.83 7.01 -6.86
N LEU A 83 -1.63 6.91 -6.29
CA LEU A 83 -1.26 7.60 -5.05
C LEU A 83 -1.08 9.10 -5.27
N HIS A 84 -0.65 9.51 -6.46
CA HIS A 84 -0.47 10.93 -6.81
C HIS A 84 -1.74 11.61 -7.36
N LEU A 85 -2.88 10.92 -7.39
CA LEU A 85 -4.15 11.56 -7.75
C LEU A 85 -4.52 12.60 -6.70
N LYS A 86 -5.07 13.73 -7.16
CA LYS A 86 -5.54 14.80 -6.28
C LYS A 86 -6.53 14.24 -5.24
N PRO A 87 -6.39 14.63 -3.95
CA PRO A 87 -7.37 14.26 -2.94
C PRO A 87 -8.78 14.69 -3.32
N LEU A 88 -9.78 13.89 -2.95
CA LEU A 88 -11.17 14.27 -3.11
C LEU A 88 -11.53 15.42 -2.17
N ALA A 89 -12.41 16.30 -2.60
CA ALA A 89 -12.94 17.38 -1.77
C ALA A 89 -13.82 16.82 -0.64
N GLN A 90 -13.93 17.56 0.47
CA GLN A 90 -14.81 17.21 1.59
C GLN A 90 -16.29 17.20 1.20
N SER A 91 -16.66 17.88 0.11
CA SER A 91 -18.00 17.87 -0.47
C SER A 91 -18.26 16.69 -1.44
N ALA A 92 -17.34 15.73 -1.54
CA ALA A 92 -17.52 14.58 -2.40
C ALA A 92 -18.72 13.71 -1.98
N ALA A 93 -19.37 13.09 -2.95
CA ALA A 93 -20.43 12.13 -2.67
C ALA A 93 -19.91 10.95 -1.83
N PRO A 94 -20.67 10.43 -0.85
CA PRO A 94 -20.26 9.31 0.00
C PRO A 94 -19.75 8.10 -0.79
N ARG A 95 -20.44 7.73 -1.88
CA ARG A 95 -20.04 6.62 -2.74
C ARG A 95 -18.67 6.84 -3.38
N SER A 96 -18.39 8.06 -3.85
CA SER A 96 -17.09 8.40 -4.45
C SER A 96 -15.96 8.31 -3.43
N ALA A 97 -16.18 8.78 -2.20
CA ALA A 97 -15.20 8.66 -1.12
C ALA A 97 -14.93 7.19 -0.75
N ALA A 98 -15.99 6.38 -0.60
CA ALA A 98 -15.88 4.95 -0.29
C ALA A 98 -15.13 4.17 -1.40
N HIS A 99 -15.46 4.39 -2.67
CA HIS A 99 -14.73 3.77 -3.79
C HIS A 99 -13.25 4.18 -3.83
N ARG A 100 -12.95 5.45 -3.54
CA ARG A 100 -11.56 5.93 -3.51
C ARG A 100 -10.77 5.19 -2.44
N ALA A 101 -11.31 5.10 -1.22
CA ALA A 101 -10.70 4.36 -0.13
C ALA A 101 -10.51 2.88 -0.48
N GLN A 102 -11.53 2.20 -1.02
CA GLN A 102 -11.41 0.80 -1.45
C GLN A 102 -10.34 0.58 -2.52
N ASN A 103 -10.28 1.45 -3.52
CA ASN A 103 -9.29 1.34 -4.59
C ASN A 103 -7.86 1.53 -4.09
N LEU A 104 -7.66 2.39 -3.08
CA LEU A 104 -6.38 2.55 -2.41
C LEU A 104 -6.08 1.37 -1.47
N ALA A 105 -7.07 0.84 -0.76
CA ALA A 105 -6.93 -0.35 0.08
C ALA A 105 -6.45 -1.57 -0.73
N ARG A 106 -7.05 -1.82 -1.91
CA ARG A 106 -6.61 -2.88 -2.85
C ARG A 106 -5.17 -2.67 -3.31
N LEU A 107 -4.79 -1.42 -3.56
CA LEU A 107 -3.41 -1.08 -3.95
C LEU A 107 -2.42 -1.35 -2.81
N VAL A 108 -2.75 -0.93 -1.58
CA VAL A 108 -1.92 -1.20 -0.38
C VAL A 108 -1.75 -2.71 -0.15
N GLN A 109 -2.81 -3.49 -0.35
CA GLN A 109 -2.75 -4.95 -0.27
C GLN A 109 -1.83 -5.54 -1.34
N ALA A 110 -1.94 -5.06 -2.59
CA ALA A 110 -1.06 -5.48 -3.68
C ALA A 110 0.41 -5.15 -3.39
N LEU A 111 0.71 -3.91 -2.97
CA LEU A 111 2.07 -3.49 -2.58
C LEU A 111 2.66 -4.37 -1.49
N ASN A 112 1.89 -4.64 -0.42
CA ASN A 112 2.34 -5.52 0.67
C ASN A 112 2.58 -6.96 0.22
N ARG A 113 1.76 -7.47 -0.70
CA ARG A 113 1.95 -8.80 -1.26
C ARG A 113 3.26 -8.85 -2.06
N THR A 114 3.45 -7.88 -2.95
CA THR A 114 4.63 -7.80 -3.83
C THR A 114 5.92 -7.64 -3.03
N ILE A 115 5.97 -6.74 -2.04
CA ILE A 115 7.18 -6.56 -1.21
C ILE A 115 7.49 -7.83 -0.39
N SER A 116 6.47 -8.57 0.02
CA SER A 116 6.66 -9.85 0.72
C SER A 116 7.17 -10.94 -0.23
N GLU A 117 6.71 -10.96 -1.49
CA GLU A 117 7.20 -11.87 -2.54
C GLU A 117 8.68 -11.59 -2.86
N VAL A 118 9.02 -10.31 -3.03
CA VAL A 118 10.40 -9.84 -3.23
C VAL A 118 11.30 -10.24 -2.07
N GLY A 119 10.89 -9.97 -0.83
CA GLY A 119 11.65 -10.34 0.36
C GLY A 119 11.87 -11.86 0.50
N ARG A 120 10.87 -12.68 0.14
CA ARG A 120 11.02 -14.14 0.12
C ARG A 120 12.02 -14.60 -0.94
N GLU A 121 12.01 -14.00 -2.13
CA GLU A 121 12.93 -14.39 -3.18
C GLU A 121 14.37 -13.97 -2.86
N GLN A 122 14.57 -12.79 -2.25
CA GLN A 122 15.89 -12.38 -1.73
C GLN A 122 16.42 -13.34 -0.66
N ALA A 123 15.53 -13.84 0.23
CA ALA A 123 15.92 -14.80 1.25
C ALA A 123 16.31 -16.17 0.66
N ARG A 124 15.75 -16.57 -0.48
CA ARG A 124 16.12 -17.80 -1.20
C ARG A 124 17.45 -17.67 -1.94
N THR A 125 17.73 -16.50 -2.50
CA THR A 125 18.93 -16.25 -3.31
C THR A 125 20.15 -15.86 -2.48
N ARG A 126 19.97 -15.44 -1.22
CA ARG A 126 21.09 -15.33 -0.27
C ARG A 126 21.62 -16.72 0.07
N PRO A 127 22.90 -17.04 -0.22
CA PRO A 127 23.47 -18.29 0.23
C PRO A 127 23.42 -18.34 1.77
N MET A 128 22.94 -19.45 2.33
CA MET A 128 23.16 -19.78 3.74
C MET A 128 24.67 -19.64 3.98
N GLN A 129 25.08 -18.61 4.73
CA GLN A 129 26.44 -18.54 5.26
C GLN A 129 26.62 -19.79 6.12
N ALA A 130 27.33 -20.78 5.59
CA ALA A 130 27.72 -21.96 6.36
C ALA A 130 28.45 -21.47 7.61
N PRO A 131 28.16 -22.01 8.81
CA PRO A 131 28.87 -21.62 10.00
C PRO A 131 30.35 -21.93 9.77
N GLN A 132 31.19 -20.90 9.80
CA GLN A 132 32.64 -21.07 9.84
C GLN A 132 32.93 -21.84 11.13
N ARG A 133 33.23 -23.13 10.98
CA ARG A 133 33.80 -23.93 12.06
C ARG A 133 35.27 -23.55 12.14
N GLU A 134 35.62 -22.86 13.22
CA GLU A 134 36.98 -22.78 13.74
C GLU A 134 37.40 -24.13 14.34
#